data_AF-A0A4Y2NJ78-F1
#
_entry.id   AF-A0A4Y2NJ78-F1
#
_cell.length_a   1.000
_cell.length_b   1.000
_cell.length_c   1.000
_cell.angle_alpha   90.00
_cell.angle_beta   90.00
_cell.angle_gamma   90.00
#
_symmetry.space_group_name_H-M   'P 1'
#
loop_
_entity.id
_entity.type
_entity.pdbx_description
1 polymer ?
#
loop_
_entity_poly.entity_id
_entity_poly.type
_entity_poly.pdbx_seq_one_letter_code
_entity_poly.pdbx_strand_id
1 'polypeptide(L)' 'MVCKRFAAKSLTAPPIHLPLDRIRESAVFEITGVDLSGPLFIKPKAKAWVVLFTCAVYRAIHLEVVTSLSTEAFI' A
#
# COMPACT_ATOMS: atom_id res chain seq x y z
N MET A 1 -31.10 29.77 5.59
CA MET A 1 -30.53 28.64 4.83
C MET A 1 -29.60 27.87 5.78
N VAL A 2 -29.94 26.64 6.16
CA VAL A 2 -29.08 25.84 7.06
C VAL A 2 -28.08 25.06 6.20
N CYS A 3 -26.79 25.09 6.55
CA CYS A 3 -25.73 24.42 5.81
C CYS A 3 -25.97 22.90 5.75
N LYS A 4 -25.97 22.31 4.54
CA LYS A 4 -26.15 20.86 4.33
C LYS A 4 -25.14 20.00 5.09
N ARG A 5 -23.91 20.51 5.33
CA ARG A 5 -22.90 19.80 6.13
C ARG A 5 -23.33 19.62 7.59
N PHE A 6 -23.93 20.65 8.19
CA PHE A 6 -24.40 20.59 9.59
C PHE A 6 -25.73 19.85 9.75
N ALA A 7 -26.49 19.69 8.66
CA ALA A 7 -27.71 18.89 8.64
C ALA A 7 -27.46 17.41 8.30
N ALA A 8 -26.23 17.01 7.97
CA ALA A 8 -25.90 15.64 7.62
C ALA A 8 -25.96 14.73 8.86
N LYS A 9 -26.66 13.60 8.74
CA LYS A 9 -26.66 12.55 9.78
C LYS A 9 -25.30 11.84 9.78
N SER A 10 -24.87 11.38 10.96
CA SER A 10 -23.67 10.54 11.09
C SER A 10 -23.81 9.30 10.20
N LEU A 11 -22.77 9.00 9.43
CA LEU A 11 -22.69 7.75 8.71
C LEU A 11 -22.58 6.62 9.74
N THR A 12 -23.52 5.69 9.72
CA THR A 12 -23.45 4.46 10.51
C THR A 12 -23.23 3.32 9.54
N ALA A 13 -22.16 2.57 9.75
CA ALA A 13 -21.85 1.37 8.98
C ALA A 13 -21.86 0.17 9.94
N PRO A 14 -22.41 -0.98 9.53
CA PRO A 14 -22.30 -2.20 10.31
C PRO A 14 -20.81 -2.59 10.45
N PRO A 15 -20.40 -3.18 11.59
CA PRO A 15 -19.04 -3.67 11.75
C PRO A 15 -18.80 -4.78 10.70
N ILE A 16 -17.76 -4.60 9.88
CA ILE A 16 -17.31 -5.59 8.91
C ILE A 16 -16.10 -6.31 9.50
N HIS A 17 -16.08 -7.64 9.42
CA HIS A 17 -14.91 -8.43 9.76
C HIS A 17 -13.79 -8.14 8.76
N LEU A 18 -12.59 -7.89 9.27
CA LEU A 18 -11.41 -7.83 8.43
C LEU A 18 -11.15 -9.22 7.83
N PRO A 19 -10.63 -9.31 6.58
CA PRO A 19 -10.16 -10.58 6.03
C PRO A 19 -9.19 -11.26 6.98
N LEU A 20 -9.26 -12.59 7.11
CA LEU A 20 -8.40 -13.36 8.02
C LEU A 20 -6.91 -13.08 7.78
N ASP A 21 -6.54 -12.86 6.52
CA ASP A 21 -5.19 -12.52 6.08
C ASP A 21 -4.66 -11.19 6.64
N ARG A 22 -5.52 -10.37 7.25
CA ARG A 22 -5.16 -9.09 7.90
C ARG A 22 -5.00 -9.21 9.41
N ILE A 23 -5.43 -10.31 10.01
CA ILE A 23 -5.60 -10.44 11.46
C ILE A 23 -5.01 -11.73 12.05
N ARG A 24 -4.81 -12.77 11.23
CA ARG A 24 -4.14 -14.00 11.68
C ARG A 24 -2.68 -13.69 11.98
N GLU A 25 -2.17 -14.22 13.08
CA GLU A 25 -0.73 -14.24 13.32
C GLU A 25 -0.01 -14.94 12.16
N SER A 26 1.03 -14.29 11.67
CA SER A 26 1.83 -14.75 10.54
C SER A 26 3.26 -14.28 10.74
N ALA A 27 4.23 -14.87 10.05
CA ALA A 27 5.56 -14.29 9.99
C ALA A 27 5.53 -12.89 9.32
N VAL A 28 6.53 -12.08 9.62
CA VAL A 28 6.69 -10.75 9.01
C VAL A 28 6.86 -10.93 7.49
N PHE A 29 6.08 -10.18 6.70
CA PHE A 29 6.01 -10.32 5.24
C PHE A 29 5.52 -11.68 4.70
N GLU A 30 4.91 -12.55 5.51
CA GLU A 30 4.25 -13.77 5.01
C GLU A 30 3.06 -13.42 4.09
N ILE A 31 2.27 -12.42 4.48
CA ILE A 31 1.17 -11.88 3.69
C ILE A 31 1.59 -10.50 3.21
N THR A 32 2.11 -10.45 1.98
CA THR A 32 2.72 -9.25 1.41
C THR A 32 1.91 -8.71 0.23
N GLY A 33 1.53 -7.44 0.30
CA GLY A 33 1.07 -6.68 -0.85
C GLY A 33 2.25 -6.01 -1.55
N VAL A 34 2.23 -5.99 -2.87
CA VAL A 34 3.30 -5.40 -3.70
C VAL A 34 2.70 -4.32 -4.58
N ASP A 35 3.34 -3.16 -4.64
CA ASP A 35 3.01 -2.09 -5.57
C ASP A 35 4.29 -1.43 -6.11
N LEU A 36 4.18 -0.69 -7.21
CA LEU A 36 5.29 0.00 -7.87
C LEU A 36 4.95 1.47 -8.07
N SER A 37 5.77 2.36 -7.51
CA SER A 37 5.62 3.80 -7.65
C SER A 37 6.74 4.40 -8.50
N GLY A 38 6.40 5.18 -9.53
CA GLY A 38 7.39 5.85 -10.37
C GLY A 38 6.80 6.37 -11.68
N PRO A 39 7.64 6.81 -12.64
CA PRO A 39 9.09 6.83 -12.58
C PRO A 39 9.66 8.06 -11.84
N LEU A 40 10.59 7.80 -10.92
CA LEU A 40 11.51 8.79 -10.37
C LEU A 40 12.66 9.03 -11.36
N PHE A 41 13.11 10.26 -11.49
CA PHE A 41 14.26 10.62 -12.32
C PHE A 41 15.50 10.80 -11.45
N ILE A 42 16.42 9.84 -11.53
CA ILE A 42 17.70 9.86 -10.82
C ILE A 42 18.81 10.42 -11.72
N LYS A 43 19.86 11.01 -11.14
CA LYS A 43 20.97 11.57 -11.92
C LYS A 43 21.99 10.48 -12.30
N PRO A 44 22.52 10.46 -13.54
CA PRO A 44 22.21 11.35 -14.67
C PRO A 44 21.04 10.78 -15.52
N LYS A 45 19.85 11.39 -15.40
CA LYS A 45 18.65 11.16 -16.23
C LYS A 45 18.22 9.68 -16.43
N ALA A 46 18.35 8.83 -15.41
CA ALA A 46 17.79 7.48 -15.47
C ALA A 46 16.40 7.42 -14.81
N LYS A 47 15.56 6.51 -15.28
CA LYS A 47 14.27 6.21 -14.63
C LYS A 47 14.51 5.17 -13.54
N ALA A 48 13.87 5.37 -12.40
CA ALA A 48 13.79 4.41 -11.33
C ALA A 48 12.35 4.32 -10.83
N TRP A 49 12.00 3.22 -10.22
CA TRP A 49 10.74 2.99 -9.53
C TRP A 49 11.04 2.54 -8.12
N VAL A 50 10.11 2.79 -7.22
CA VAL A 50 10.15 2.26 -5.85
C VAL A 50 9.17 1.10 -5.82
N VAL A 51 9.67 -0.09 -5.51
CA VAL A 51 8.85 -1.24 -5.15
C VAL A 51 8.43 -1.09 -3.70
N LEU A 52 7.14 -1.21 -3.44
CA LEU A 52 6.53 -1.12 -2.11
C LEU A 52 6.07 -2.51 -1.70
N PHE A 53 6.74 -3.10 -0.72
CA PHE A 53 6.31 -4.32 -0.07
C PHE A 53 5.60 -3.95 1.24
N THR A 54 4.35 -4.38 1.40
CA THR A 54 3.52 -4.06 2.55
C THR A 54 3.13 -5.33 3.29
N CYS A 55 3.40 -5.39 4.60
CA CYS A 55 2.97 -6.51 5.43
C CYS A 55 1.53 -6.27 5.89
N ALA A 56 0.63 -7.19 5.53
CA ALA A 56 -0.81 -7.05 5.75
C ALA A 56 -1.20 -7.07 7.24
N VAL A 57 -0.45 -7.83 8.05
CA VAL A 57 -0.69 -8.06 9.48
C VAL A 57 -0.07 -6.96 10.35
N TYR A 58 1.21 -6.65 10.14
CA TYR A 58 1.94 -5.69 10.98
C TYR A 58 1.96 -4.25 10.44
N ARG A 59 1.43 -4.02 9.22
CA ARG A 59 1.51 -2.72 8.52
C ARG A 59 2.95 -2.22 8.31
N ALA A 60 3.93 -3.14 8.29
CA ALA A 60 5.32 -2.84 7.97
C ALA A 60 5.46 -2.55 6.47
N ILE A 61 6.41 -1.68 6.10
CA ILE A 61 6.70 -1.32 4.72
C ILE A 61 8.18 -1.52 4.45
N HIS A 62 8.53 -2.27 3.41
CA HIS A 62 9.87 -2.37 2.85
C HIS A 62 9.88 -1.72 1.46
N LEU A 63 10.86 -0.85 1.22
CA LEU A 63 10.98 -0.07 -0.01
C LEU A 63 12.28 -0.45 -0.71
N GLU A 64 12.20 -0.77 -1.99
CA GLU A 64 13.34 -1.09 -2.83
C GLU A 64 13.33 -0.23 -4.10
N VAL A 65 14.50 0.18 -4.58
CA VAL A 65 14.62 1.00 -5.79
C VAL A 65 15.05 0.14 -6.96
N VAL A 66 14.25 0.10 -8.01
CA VAL A 66 14.52 -0.67 -9.24
C VAL A 66 14.64 0.27 -10.44
N THR A 67 15.47 -0.08 -11.42
CA THR A 67 15.67 0.70 -12.65
C THR A 67 14.97 0.10 -13.88
N SER A 68 14.21 -0.98 -13.68
CA SER A 68 13.43 -1.69 -14.69
C SER A 68 12.11 -2.18 -14.08
N LEU A 69 11.09 -2.32 -14.92
CA LEU A 69 9.80 -2.94 -14.56
C LEU A 69 9.74 -4.42 -14.96
N SER A 70 10.89 -5.01 -15.33
CA SER A 70 10.97 -6.42 -15.70
C SER A 70 10.94 -7.31 -14.46
N THR A 71 10.50 -8.56 -14.64
CA THR A 71 10.42 -9.53 -13.55
C THR A 71 11.79 -9.81 -12.92
N GLU A 72 12.86 -9.76 -13.72
CA GLU A 72 14.23 -9.94 -13.24
C GLU A 72 14.69 -8.81 -12.32
N ALA A 73 14.12 -7.60 -12.46
CA ALA A 73 14.40 -6.50 -11.54
C ALA A 73 13.60 -6.60 -10.23
N PHE A 74 12.72 -7.59 -10.12
CA PHE A 74 11.85 -7.84 -8.96
C PHE A 74 12.25 -9.11 -8.17
N ILE A 75 13.24 -9.87 -8.65
CA ILE A 75 13.77 -11.10 -8.03
C ILE A 75 15.19 -10.83 -7.54
#